data_AF-A0A941SQC7-F1
#
_entry.id   AF-A0A941SQC7-F1
#
_cell.length_a   1.000
_cell.length_b   1.000
_cell.length_c   1.000
_cell.angle_alpha   90.00
_cell.angle_beta   90.00
_cell.angle_gamma   90.00
#
_symmetry.space_group_name_H-M   'P 1'
#
loop_
_entity.id
_entity.type
_entity.pdbx_description
1 polymer ?
#
loop_
_entity_poly.entity_id
_entity_poly.type
_entity_poly.pdbx_seq_one_letter_code
_entity_poly.pdbx_strand_id
1 'polypeptide(L)'
;MALTDEQRESVYRLVRKQPKFKPFFDYLADLKHNMKESSLNVVETQSGLNKQGSLELMREIAATGVASVGGGGGGVSSYLVWADGIDIRDVGRSSREPLR
;
A
#
# COMPACT_ATOMS: atom_id res chain seq x y z
N MET A 1 -2.64 10.36 -12.32
CA MET A 1 -2.02 11.42 -11.51
C MET A 1 -0.82 10.83 -10.79
N ALA A 2 0.29 11.56 -10.81
CA ALA A 2 1.44 11.21 -9.99
C ALA A 2 1.12 11.49 -8.52
N LEU A 3 1.76 10.75 -7.61
CA LEU A 3 1.70 11.03 -6.16
C LEU A 3 2.23 12.43 -5.86
N THR A 4 1.62 13.12 -4.90
CA THR A 4 2.17 14.37 -4.38
C THR A 4 3.46 14.11 -3.61
N ASP A 5 4.31 15.12 -3.47
CA ASP A 5 5.56 14.97 -2.73
C ASP A 5 5.32 14.54 -1.27
N GLU A 6 4.26 15.05 -0.64
CA GLU A 6 3.86 14.65 0.71
C GLU A 6 3.47 13.17 0.79
N GLN A 7 2.73 12.66 -0.20
CA GLN A 7 2.35 11.24 -0.26
C GLN A 7 3.56 10.35 -0.48
N ARG A 8 4.46 10.73 -1.40
CA ARG A 8 5.70 9.99 -1.68
C ARG A 8 6.59 9.92 -0.45
N GLU A 9 6.78 11.04 0.25
CA GLU A 9 7.57 11.09 1.48
C GLU A 9 6.91 10.27 2.60
N SER A 10 5.59 10.29 2.71
CA SER A 10 4.85 9.49 3.69
C SER A 10 5.02 7.99 3.45
N VAL A 11 4.94 7.55 2.19
CA VAL A 11 5.20 6.15 1.80
C VAL A 11 6.66 5.76 2.07
N TYR A 12 7.61 6.63 1.72
CA TYR A 12 9.04 6.40 2.00
C TYR A 12 9.31 6.24 3.50
N ARG A 13 8.77 7.14 4.33
CA ARG A 13 8.88 7.08 5.80
C ARG A 13 8.26 5.83 6.38
N LEU A 14 7.10 5.40 5.88
CA LEU A 14 6.42 4.19 6.31
C LEU A 14 7.33 2.97 6.12
N VAL A 15 7.88 2.76 4.91
CA VAL A 15 8.73 1.60 4.63
C VAL A 15 10.06 1.67 5.37
N ARG A 16 10.62 2.87 5.56
CA ARG A 16 11.82 3.07 6.38
C ARG A 16 11.58 2.70 7.84
N LYS A 17 10.43 3.08 8.42
CA LYS A 17 10.06 2.77 9.80
C LYS A 17 9.67 1.31 10.00
N GLN A 18 9.02 0.72 9.00
CA GLN A 18 8.52 -0.66 9.02
C GLN A 18 9.08 -1.46 7.84
N PRO A 19 10.37 -1.86 7.84
CA PRO A 19 10.99 -2.59 6.73
C PRO A 19 10.28 -3.91 6.38
N LYS A 20 9.58 -4.51 7.34
CA LYS A 20 8.72 -5.71 7.14
C LYS A 20 7.61 -5.49 6.09
N PHE A 21 7.25 -4.24 5.79
CA PHE A 21 6.23 -3.92 4.79
C PHE A 21 6.79 -3.83 3.37
N LYS A 22 8.12 -3.70 3.23
CA LYS A 22 8.79 -3.52 1.93
C LYS A 22 8.39 -4.56 0.86
N PRO A 23 8.23 -5.86 1.15
CA PRO A 23 7.88 -6.85 0.12
C PRO A 23 6.58 -6.51 -0.64
N PHE A 24 5.58 -5.97 0.07
CA PHE A 24 4.34 -5.55 -0.58
C PHE A 24 4.55 -4.37 -1.52
N PHE A 25 5.35 -3.38 -1.12
CA PHE A 25 5.66 -2.22 -1.98
C PHE A 25 6.50 -2.61 -3.20
N ASP A 26 7.42 -3.56 -3.04
CA ASP A 26 8.16 -4.12 -4.18
C ASP A 26 7.22 -4.81 -5.17
N TYR A 27 6.27 -5.62 -4.67
CA TYR A 27 5.22 -6.21 -5.49
C TYR A 27 4.43 -5.14 -6.26
N LEU A 28 4.00 -4.06 -5.59
CA LEU A 28 3.27 -2.97 -6.24
C LEU A 28 4.08 -2.30 -7.36
N ALA A 29 5.38 -2.09 -7.14
CA ALA A 29 6.28 -1.47 -8.13
C ALA A 29 6.42 -2.30 -9.41
N ASP A 30 6.31 -3.62 -9.29
CA ASP A 30 6.53 -4.59 -10.36
C ASP A 30 5.22 -5.02 -11.07
N LEU A 31 4.08 -4.41 -10.71
CA LEU A 31 2.80 -4.69 -11.35
C LEU A 31 2.78 -4.27 -12.83
N LYS A 32 2.26 -5.16 -13.67
CA LYS A 32 2.07 -4.90 -15.11
C LYS A 32 0.93 -3.93 -15.40
N HIS A 33 -0.09 -3.90 -14.55
CA HIS A 33 -1.30 -3.09 -14.72
C HIS A 33 -1.66 -2.39 -13.42
N ASN A 34 -2.27 -1.20 -13.53
CA ASN A 34 -2.79 -0.49 -12.38
C ASN A 34 -4.04 -1.21 -11.85
N MET A 35 -4.07 -1.49 -10.55
CA MET A 35 -5.21 -2.11 -9.87
C MET A 35 -5.98 -1.04 -9.10
N LYS A 36 -7.31 -1.15 -9.08
CA LYS A 36 -8.15 -0.24 -8.28
C LYS A 36 -8.25 -0.64 -6.82
N GLU A 37 -8.09 -1.93 -6.54
CA GLU A 37 -8.22 -2.48 -5.19
C GLU A 37 -7.17 -3.57 -4.94
N SER A 38 -6.77 -3.73 -3.68
CA SER A 38 -5.92 -4.83 -3.22
C SER A 38 -6.56 -5.51 -2.02
N SER A 39 -7.00 -6.77 -2.17
CA SER A 39 -7.64 -7.50 -1.08
C SER A 39 -6.64 -7.86 0.03
N LEU A 40 -7.15 -8.07 1.24
CA LEU A 40 -6.35 -8.53 2.39
C LEU A 40 -5.54 -9.78 2.06
N ASN A 41 -6.09 -10.73 1.29
CA ASN A 41 -5.38 -11.94 0.89
C ASN A 41 -4.17 -11.64 -0.02
N VAL A 42 -4.31 -10.67 -0.95
CA VAL A 42 -3.19 -10.21 -1.78
C VAL A 42 -2.14 -9.54 -0.90
N VAL A 43 -2.55 -8.65 0.02
CA VAL A 43 -1.61 -8.00 0.95
C VAL A 43 -0.87 -9.04 1.79
N GLU A 44 -1.56 -10.03 2.34
CA GLU A 44 -0.98 -11.10 3.15
C GLU A 44 0.03 -11.93 2.35
N THR A 45 -0.37 -12.40 1.17
CA THR A 45 0.48 -13.23 0.31
C THR A 45 1.74 -12.49 -0.14
N GLN A 46 1.60 -11.23 -0.55
CA GLN A 46 2.70 -10.47 -1.15
C GLN A 46 3.59 -9.77 -0.11
N SER A 47 3.07 -9.50 1.09
CA SER A 47 3.88 -8.98 2.20
C SER A 47 4.60 -10.08 2.99
N GLY A 48 4.09 -11.32 2.97
CA GLY A 48 4.54 -12.40 3.84
C GLY A 48 4.15 -12.21 5.31
N LEU A 49 3.27 -11.25 5.60
CA LEU A 49 2.75 -11.00 6.94
C LEU A 49 1.59 -11.95 7.25
N ASN A 50 1.26 -12.12 8.53
CA ASN A 50 0.00 -12.75 8.91
C ASN A 50 -1.17 -11.78 8.73
N LYS A 51 -2.41 -12.27 8.92
CA LYS A 51 -3.63 -11.45 8.85
C LYS A 51 -3.57 -10.15 9.65
N GLN A 52 -3.06 -10.20 10.88
CA GLN A 52 -2.99 -9.02 11.76
C GLN A 52 -1.99 -7.98 11.22
N GLY A 53 -0.79 -8.42 10.83
CA GLY A 53 0.23 -7.55 10.23
C GLY A 53 -0.20 -6.99 8.88
N SER A 54 -0.96 -7.76 8.11
CA SER A 54 -1.52 -7.30 6.83
C SER A 54 -2.59 -6.24 7.04
N LEU A 55 -3.47 -6.40 8.03
CA LEU A 55 -4.43 -5.37 8.40
C LEU A 55 -3.76 -4.10 8.95
N GLU A 56 -2.68 -4.24 9.72
CA GLU A 56 -1.84 -3.13 10.16
C GLU A 56 -1.25 -2.39 8.94
N LEU A 57 -0.63 -3.12 8.02
CA LEU A 57 -0.08 -2.58 6.78
C LEU A 57 -1.14 -1.80 5.97
N MET A 58 -2.34 -2.36 5.81
CA MET A 58 -3.42 -1.68 5.09
C MET A 58 -3.83 -0.36 5.75
N ARG A 59 -3.88 -0.31 7.09
CA ARG A 59 -4.19 0.93 7.83
C ARG A 59 -3.08 1.96 7.70
N GLU A 60 -1.84 1.53 7.77
CA GLU A 60 -0.67 2.41 7.61
C GLU A 60 -0.59 2.97 6.18
N ILE A 61 -0.86 2.17 5.16
CA ILE A 61 -0.97 2.65 3.77
C ILE A 61 -2.11 3.68 3.67
N ALA A 62 -3.27 3.41 4.26
CA ALA A 62 -4.37 4.37 4.23
C ALA A 62 -4.04 5.70 4.92
N ALA A 63 -3.23 5.66 5.99
CA ALA A 63 -2.75 6.86 6.68
C ALA A 63 -1.83 7.74 5.81
N THR A 64 -1.20 7.18 4.76
CA THR A 64 -0.42 7.97 3.79
C THR A 64 -1.29 8.72 2.78
N GLY A 65 -2.61 8.49 2.76
CA GLY A 65 -3.56 9.15 1.87
C GLY A 65 -3.55 8.62 0.42
N VAL A 66 -2.79 7.56 0.13
CA VAL A 66 -2.75 6.95 -1.21
C VAL A 66 -3.83 5.89 -1.45
N ALA A 67 -4.47 5.44 -0.37
CA ALA A 67 -5.55 4.48 -0.39
C ALA A 67 -6.49 4.70 0.79
N SER A 68 -7.59 3.99 0.80
CA SER A 68 -8.51 3.86 1.94
C SER A 68 -8.79 2.38 2.20
N VAL A 69 -9.06 2.02 3.45
CA VAL A 69 -9.44 0.64 3.79
C VAL A 69 -10.95 0.49 3.60
N GLY A 70 -11.35 -0.36 2.66
CA GLY A 70 -12.73 -0.81 2.45
C GLY A 70 -12.99 -2.15 3.14
N GLY A 71 -14.22 -2.36 3.60
CA GLY A 71 -14.66 -3.61 4.22
C GLY A 71 -14.09 -3.89 5.62
N GLY A 72 -14.94 -4.34 6.55
CA GLY A 72 -14.53 -4.61 7.93
C GLY A 72 -15.63 -5.13 8.86
N GLY A 73 -16.80 -5.51 8.34
CA GLY A 73 -17.92 -6.01 9.12
C GLY A 73 -18.82 -6.95 8.31
N GLY A 74 -19.45 -7.92 8.97
CA GLY A 74 -20.50 -8.77 8.38
C GLY A 74 -20.03 -9.88 7.43
N GLY A 75 -18.78 -10.35 7.54
CA GLY A 75 -18.26 -11.46 6.72
C GLY A 75 -17.55 -11.07 5.42
N VAL A 76 -17.46 -9.78 5.12
CA VAL A 76 -16.71 -9.26 3.95
C VAL A 76 -15.22 -9.09 4.31
N SER A 77 -14.34 -9.65 3.49
CA SER A 77 -12.89 -9.48 3.64
C SER A 77 -12.46 -8.03 3.41
N SER A 78 -11.55 -7.51 4.24
CA SER A 78 -10.99 -6.17 4.06
C SER A 78 -10.20 -6.05 2.76
N TYR A 79 -10.18 -4.85 2.20
CA TYR A 79 -9.42 -4.50 0.99
C TYR A 79 -8.93 -3.05 1.04
N LEU A 80 -7.88 -2.73 0.29
CA LEU A 80 -7.45 -1.37 0.00
C LEU A 80 -8.19 -0.90 -1.25
N VAL A 81 -8.72 0.31 -1.21
CA VAL A 81 -9.20 1.05 -2.37
C VAL A 81 -8.18 2.15 -2.66
N TRP A 82 -7.48 2.03 -3.79
CA TRP A 82 -6.49 3.02 -4.20
C TRP A 82 -7.20 4.31 -4.64
N ALA A 83 -6.67 5.47 -4.23
CA ALA A 83 -7.34 6.73 -4.53
C ALA A 83 -7.39 6.97 -6.05
N ASP A 84 -8.44 7.65 -6.51
CA ASP A 84 -8.64 7.89 -7.93
C ASP A 84 -7.46 8.62 -8.55
N GLY A 85 -7.01 8.09 -9.69
CA GLY A 85 -5.87 8.63 -10.41
C GLY A 85 -4.50 8.30 -9.82
N ILE A 86 -4.37 7.61 -8.69
CA ILE A 86 -3.06 7.15 -8.20
C ILE A 86 -2.56 5.97 -9.04
N ASP A 87 -1.29 6.04 -9.43
CA ASP A 87 -0.56 4.90 -9.99
C ASP A 87 0.07 4.09 -8.85
N ILE A 88 -0.43 2.88 -8.60
CA ILE A 88 0.06 2.04 -7.50
C ILE A 88 1.52 1.61 -7.69
N ARG A 89 2.02 1.64 -8.94
CA ARG A 89 3.43 1.35 -9.23
C ARG A 89 4.32 2.46 -8.69
N ASP A 90 3.86 3.70 -8.74
CA ASP A 90 4.58 4.83 -8.17
C ASP A 90 4.53 4.81 -6.64
N VAL A 91 3.45 4.27 -6.04
CA VAL A 91 3.42 3.98 -4.60
C VAL A 91 4.53 2.99 -4.25
N GLY A 92 4.65 1.90 -5.01
CA GLY A 92 5.73 0.93 -4.83
C GLY A 92 7.13 1.53 -5.03
N ARG A 93 7.34 2.36 -6.06
CA ARG A 93 8.64 3.00 -6.32
C ARG A 93 9.02 4.03 -5.26
N SER A 94 8.04 4.74 -4.71
CA SER A 94 8.27 5.75 -3.66
C SER A 94 8.83 5.15 -2.38
N SER A 95 8.69 3.84 -2.16
CA SER A 95 9.35 3.18 -1.03
C SER A 95 10.88 3.03 -1.20
N ARG A 96 11.43 3.30 -2.39
CA ARG A 96 12.84 3.05 -2.71
C ARG A 96 13.71 4.30 -2.65
N GLU A 97 13.12 5.48 -2.87
CA GLU A 97 13.87 6.74 -3.00
C GLU A 97 13.27 7.85 -2.11
N PRO A 98 14.09 8.55 -1.29
CA PRO A 98 13.66 9.76 -0.61
C PRO A 98 13.45 10.89 -1.61
N LEU A 99 12.50 11.79 -1.31
CA LEU A 99 12.43 13.07 -2.00
C LEU A 99 13.59 13.96 -1.53
N ARG A 100 14.29 14.56 -2.50
CA ARG A 100 15.45 15.44 -2.27
C ARG A 100 15.03 16.81 -1.77
#